data_AF-S2E0B7-F1
#
_entry.id   AF-S2E0B7-F1
#
_cell.length_a   1.000
_cell.length_b   1.000
_cell.length_c   1.000
_cell.angle_alpha   90.00
_cell.angle_beta   90.00
_cell.angle_gamma   90.00
#
_symmetry.space_group_name_H-M   'P 1'
#
loop_
_entity.id
_entity.type
_entity.pdbx_description
1 polymer ?
#
loop_
_entity_poly.entity_id
_entity_poly.type
_entity_poly.pdbx_seq_one_letter_code
_entity_poly.pdbx_strand_id
1 'polypeptide(L)'
;MTPLKEIIPISNEILKSYDLCDSCLGRLFSKQMNLSSNKILGKKLKIHAKHSFKKCFICKNLLDNLTSYLKLMLEYSAKYDFSSIVVGALIKPSIIDRDDYIRSKYKLRGIDSVKTDITKELGKQFIKKTKKIIDFQNPDLTFTVNFKDESCQIRSKPLLFHGRYTKSHRGIPQKQKSCVNCLGKGCRVCDFHGISEYDSV
;
A
#
# COMPACT_ATOMS: atom_id res chain seq x y z
N MET A 1 9.31 -28.61 0.14
CA MET A 1 9.42 -27.80 1.37
C MET A 1 10.88 -27.84 1.77
N THR A 2 11.59 -26.71 1.80
CA THR A 2 12.98 -26.72 2.28
C THR A 2 13.00 -27.00 3.78
N PRO A 3 13.91 -27.83 4.29
CA PRO A 3 14.06 -28.05 5.71
C PRO A 3 14.67 -26.82 6.39
N LEU A 4 14.21 -26.53 7.61
CA LEU A 4 14.73 -25.41 8.43
C LEU A 4 16.27 -25.45 8.59
N LYS A 5 16.85 -26.65 8.55
CA LYS A 5 18.31 -26.90 8.64
C LYS A 5 19.11 -26.22 7.52
N GLU A 6 18.56 -26.05 6.33
CA GLU A 6 19.24 -25.41 5.20
C GLU A 6 19.26 -23.88 5.31
N ILE A 7 18.26 -23.29 5.97
CA ILE A 7 18.09 -21.84 6.09
C ILE A 7 18.90 -21.26 7.27
N ILE A 8 19.01 -22.00 8.37
CA ILE A 8 19.73 -21.59 9.57
C ILE A 8 21.17 -21.09 9.27
N PRO A 9 22.03 -21.80 8.51
CA PRO A 9 23.40 -21.34 8.26
C PRO A 9 23.43 -19.99 7.54
N ILE A 10 22.62 -19.82 6.49
CA ILE A 10 22.52 -18.57 5.73
C ILE A 10 21.97 -17.45 6.62
N SER A 11 20.92 -17.74 7.39
CA SER A 11 20.34 -16.78 8.35
C SER A 11 21.37 -16.32 9.38
N ASN A 12 22.19 -17.23 9.91
CA ASN A 12 23.24 -16.90 10.88
C ASN A 12 24.34 -16.05 10.25
N GLU A 13 24.73 -16.32 9.00
CA GLU A 13 25.71 -15.52 8.28
C GLU A 13 25.22 -14.09 8.04
N ILE A 14 23.95 -13.93 7.68
CA ILE A 14 23.30 -12.62 7.54
C ILE A 14 23.32 -11.87 8.89
N LEU A 15 22.88 -12.53 9.96
CA LEU A 15 22.79 -11.92 11.30
C LEU A 15 24.15 -11.55 11.88
N LYS A 16 25.24 -12.22 11.50
CA LYS A 16 26.61 -11.80 11.88
C LYS A 16 27.00 -10.44 11.30
N SER A 17 26.48 -10.10 10.12
CA SER A 17 26.84 -8.87 9.40
C SER A 17 25.80 -7.76 9.55
N TYR A 18 24.53 -8.11 9.75
CA TYR A 18 23.41 -7.17 9.70
C TYR A 18 22.34 -7.48 10.74
N ASP A 19 21.97 -6.46 11.50
CA ASP A 19 20.80 -6.47 12.37
C ASP A 19 19.51 -6.45 11.55
N LEU A 20 18.65 -7.46 11.67
CA LEU A 20 17.35 -7.49 10.97
C LEU A 20 16.20 -7.62 11.97
N CYS A 21 15.05 -6.99 11.71
CA CYS A 21 13.83 -7.26 12.47
C CYS A 21 13.22 -8.63 12.11
N ASP A 22 12.31 -9.11 12.95
CA ASP A 22 11.69 -10.44 12.79
C ASP A 22 10.99 -10.58 11.43
N SER A 23 10.22 -9.58 11.02
CA SER A 23 9.52 -9.59 9.73
C SER A 23 10.51 -9.56 8.56
N CYS A 24 11.52 -8.68 8.60
CA CYS A 24 12.52 -8.60 7.54
C CYS A 24 13.31 -9.90 7.39
N LEU A 25 13.73 -10.52 8.50
CA LEU A 25 14.48 -11.78 8.48
C LEU A 25 13.61 -12.94 7.97
N GLY A 26 12.39 -13.10 8.52
CA GLY A 26 11.51 -14.17 8.09
C GLY A 26 11.08 -14.05 6.63
N ARG A 27 10.86 -12.82 6.13
CA ARG A 27 10.55 -12.57 4.72
C ARG A 27 11.61 -13.13 3.76
N LEU A 28 12.89 -13.14 4.15
CA LEU A 28 13.96 -13.68 3.31
C LEU A 28 13.81 -15.19 3.02
N PHE A 29 13.02 -15.91 3.81
CA PHE A 29 12.93 -17.37 3.71
C PHE A 29 11.49 -17.91 3.67
N SER A 30 10.48 -17.06 3.91
CA SER A 30 9.09 -17.50 4.10
C SER A 30 8.48 -18.20 2.90
N LYS A 31 8.84 -17.77 1.68
CA LYS A 31 8.34 -18.38 0.44
C LYS A 31 8.87 -19.80 0.23
N GLN A 32 10.10 -20.08 0.65
CA GLN A 32 10.69 -21.41 0.57
C GLN A 32 10.04 -22.38 1.56
N MET A 33 9.57 -21.84 2.69
CA MET A 33 8.92 -22.57 3.78
C MET A 33 7.39 -22.65 3.68
N ASN A 34 6.76 -22.00 2.69
CA ASN A 34 5.31 -21.83 2.58
C ASN A 34 4.63 -21.33 3.87
N LEU A 35 5.30 -20.44 4.61
CA LEU A 35 4.79 -19.92 5.88
C LEU A 35 3.95 -18.65 5.69
N SER A 36 2.87 -18.54 6.46
CA SER A 36 1.92 -17.43 6.39
C SER A 36 2.37 -16.16 7.13
N SER A 37 3.28 -16.30 8.11
CA SER A 37 3.77 -15.20 8.94
C SER A 37 5.30 -15.10 8.95
N ASN A 38 5.79 -14.01 8.35
CA ASN A 38 7.21 -13.68 8.33
C ASN A 38 7.75 -13.40 9.74
N LYS A 39 6.96 -12.70 10.59
CA LYS A 39 7.37 -12.34 11.95
C LYS A 39 7.67 -13.58 12.81
N ILE A 40 6.82 -14.61 12.75
CA ILE A 40 7.03 -15.83 13.54
C ILE A 40 8.29 -16.56 13.09
N LEU A 41 8.51 -16.65 11.77
CA LEU A 41 9.70 -17.31 11.22
C LEU A 41 11.00 -16.60 11.64
N GLY A 42 11.06 -15.27 11.49
CA GLY A 42 12.24 -14.52 11.89
C GLY A 42 12.53 -14.62 13.38
N LYS A 43 11.47 -14.65 14.22
CA LYS A 43 11.63 -14.85 15.67
C LYS A 43 12.26 -16.20 15.99
N LYS A 44 11.81 -17.28 15.33
CA LYS A 44 12.41 -18.62 15.47
C LYS A 44 13.89 -18.63 15.04
N LEU A 45 14.20 -18.03 13.89
CA LEU A 45 15.58 -17.97 13.38
C LEU A 45 16.53 -17.21 14.32
N LYS A 46 16.06 -16.10 14.92
CA LYS A 46 16.85 -15.37 15.92
C LYS A 46 17.09 -16.11 17.21
N ILE A 47 16.10 -16.87 17.68
CA ILE A 47 16.26 -17.71 18.88
C ILE A 47 17.37 -18.72 18.65
N HIS A 48 17.43 -19.36 17.47
CA HIS A 48 18.52 -20.26 17.10
C HIS A 48 19.88 -19.55 17.01
N ALA A 49 19.90 -18.31 16.53
CA ALA A 49 21.12 -17.50 16.42
C ALA A 49 21.57 -16.85 17.75
N LYS A 50 20.75 -16.91 18.81
CA LYS A 50 20.92 -16.13 20.06
C LYS A 50 21.17 -14.64 19.80
N HIS A 51 20.52 -14.08 18.78
CA HIS A 51 20.79 -12.74 18.29
C HIS A 51 19.74 -11.72 18.77
N SER A 52 20.20 -10.63 19.39
CA SER A 52 19.41 -9.45 19.75
C SER A 52 19.75 -8.31 18.81
N PHE A 53 18.78 -7.52 18.37
CA PHE A 53 19.01 -6.38 17.47
C PHE A 53 18.36 -5.12 18.03
N LYS A 54 18.96 -3.95 17.79
CA LYS A 54 18.36 -2.65 18.19
C LYS A 54 17.59 -2.01 17.05
N LYS A 55 18.15 -2.04 15.83
CA LYS A 55 17.58 -1.36 14.66
C LYS A 55 17.79 -2.16 13.39
N CYS A 56 16.70 -2.44 12.68
CA CYS A 56 16.76 -3.19 11.44
C CYS A 56 17.54 -2.43 10.35
N PHE A 57 18.57 -3.07 9.81
CA PHE A 57 19.36 -2.61 8.69
C PHE A 57 18.53 -2.42 7.42
N ILE A 58 17.43 -3.15 7.23
CA ILE A 58 16.58 -2.98 6.04
C ILE A 58 15.52 -1.90 6.29
N CYS A 59 14.53 -2.19 7.13
CA CYS A 59 13.34 -1.35 7.26
C CYS A 59 13.46 -0.26 8.34
N LYS A 60 14.54 -0.21 9.13
CA LYS A 60 14.67 0.69 10.29
C LYS A 60 13.48 0.59 11.28
N ASN A 61 12.96 -0.63 11.47
CA ASN A 61 11.81 -0.98 12.34
C ASN A 61 10.44 -0.49 11.84
N LEU A 62 10.32 -0.12 10.56
CA LEU A 62 9.05 0.29 9.95
C LEU A 62 7.95 -0.77 10.08
N LEU A 63 8.30 -2.05 9.87
CA LEU A 63 7.38 -3.18 9.95
C LEU A 63 6.86 -3.44 11.37
N ASP A 64 7.58 -2.98 12.41
CA ASP A 64 7.14 -3.13 13.80
C ASP A 64 6.14 -2.02 14.19
N ASN A 65 6.13 -0.89 13.47
CA ASN A 65 5.28 0.26 13.74
C ASN A 65 4.17 0.47 12.69
N LEU A 66 3.54 -0.61 12.22
CA LEU A 66 2.42 -0.53 11.26
C LEU A 66 1.08 -0.14 11.90
N THR A 67 0.96 -0.23 13.22
CA THR A 67 -0.30 -0.04 13.94
C THR A 67 -0.86 1.37 13.84
N SER A 68 0.00 2.40 13.83
CA SER A 68 -0.40 3.79 13.63
C SER A 68 -1.04 4.01 12.26
N TYR A 69 -0.40 3.50 11.21
CA TYR A 69 -0.91 3.57 9.83
C TYR A 69 -2.22 2.83 9.67
N LEU A 70 -2.37 1.67 10.32
CA LEU A 70 -3.62 0.92 10.32
C LEU A 70 -4.77 1.73 10.94
N LYS A 71 -4.51 2.45 12.04
CA LYS A 71 -5.52 3.31 12.68
C LYS A 71 -5.94 4.44 11.73
N LEU A 72 -4.98 5.10 11.08
CA LEU A 72 -5.26 6.13 10.08
C LEU A 72 -6.11 5.59 8.92
N MET A 73 -5.76 4.40 8.39
CA MET A 73 -6.55 3.77 7.34
C MET A 73 -8.01 3.53 7.75
N LEU A 74 -8.24 3.05 8.98
CA LEU A 74 -9.59 2.81 9.49
C LEU A 74 -10.39 4.10 9.63
N GLU A 75 -9.79 5.14 10.20
CA GLU A 75 -10.43 6.46 10.39
C GLU A 75 -10.85 7.08 9.05
N TYR A 76 -9.97 7.07 8.04
CA TYR A 76 -10.31 7.60 6.72
C TYR A 76 -11.35 6.74 6.00
N SER A 77 -11.31 5.41 6.19
CA SER A 77 -12.25 4.49 5.55
C SER A 77 -13.69 4.64 6.05
N ALA A 78 -13.89 5.17 7.26
CA ALA A 78 -15.22 5.31 7.87
C ALA A 78 -16.18 6.22 7.09
N LYS A 79 -15.67 7.06 6.17
CA LYS A 79 -16.45 7.99 5.33
C LYS A 79 -17.00 7.35 4.06
N TYR A 80 -16.62 6.10 3.77
CA TYR A 80 -16.91 5.44 2.51
C TYR A 80 -17.65 4.13 2.77
N ASP A 81 -18.57 3.77 1.88
CA ASP A 81 -19.07 2.40 1.79
C ASP A 81 -18.28 1.64 0.71
N PHE A 82 -17.85 0.42 1.04
CA PHE A 82 -16.96 -0.37 0.20
C PHE A 82 -16.99 -1.85 0.59
N SER A 83 -16.73 -2.70 -0.41
CA SER A 83 -16.63 -4.16 -0.25
C SER A 83 -15.20 -4.65 -0.43
N SER A 84 -14.44 -4.01 -1.33
CA SER A 84 -13.10 -4.41 -1.73
C SER A 84 -12.08 -3.28 -1.57
N ILE A 85 -10.84 -3.65 -1.24
CA ILE A 85 -9.75 -2.69 -1.05
C ILE A 85 -8.46 -3.14 -1.72
N VAL A 86 -7.59 -2.18 -1.99
CA VAL A 86 -6.16 -2.43 -2.25
C VAL A 86 -5.29 -1.47 -1.43
N VAL A 87 -4.14 -1.96 -0.99
CA VAL A 87 -3.17 -1.17 -0.21
C VAL A 87 -1.89 -0.97 -0.99
N GLY A 88 -1.59 0.28 -1.30
CA GLY A 88 -0.32 0.76 -1.84
C GLY A 88 0.55 1.39 -0.76
N ALA A 89 1.86 1.41 -1.02
CA ALA A 89 2.85 1.99 -0.11
C ALA A 89 3.86 2.87 -0.87
N LEU A 90 4.16 4.04 -0.32
CA LEU A 90 5.29 4.89 -0.71
C LEU A 90 6.38 4.80 0.36
N ILE A 91 7.54 4.27 -0.01
CA ILE A 91 8.66 4.00 0.91
C ILE A 91 9.90 4.77 0.44
N LYS A 92 10.80 5.11 1.36
CA LYS A 92 12.10 5.72 1.02
C LYS A 92 12.93 4.77 0.14
N PRO A 93 13.50 5.23 -0.99
CA PRO A 93 14.35 4.41 -1.87
C PRO A 93 15.45 3.67 -1.10
N SER A 94 16.11 4.34 -0.15
CA SER A 94 17.12 3.72 0.73
C SER A 94 16.70 2.43 1.46
N ILE A 95 15.41 2.18 1.69
CA ILE A 95 14.93 0.91 2.27
C ILE A 95 14.91 -0.19 1.20
N ILE A 96 14.51 0.15 -0.02
CA ILE A 96 14.48 -0.75 -1.18
C ILE A 96 15.92 -1.12 -1.56
N ASP A 97 16.82 -0.14 -1.62
CA ASP A 97 18.23 -0.37 -1.98
C ASP A 97 18.93 -1.31 -0.98
N ARG A 98 18.66 -1.14 0.34
CA ARG A 98 19.22 -2.02 1.38
C ARG A 98 18.64 -3.43 1.34
N ASP A 99 17.37 -3.58 0.95
CA ASP A 99 16.76 -4.88 0.71
C ASP A 99 17.41 -5.60 -0.47
N ASP A 100 17.51 -4.91 -1.60
CA ASP A 100 18.09 -5.45 -2.83
C ASP A 100 19.57 -5.79 -2.65
N TYR A 101 20.31 -4.98 -1.88
CA TYR A 101 21.69 -5.28 -1.50
C TYR A 101 21.81 -6.61 -0.74
N ILE A 102 20.99 -6.86 0.27
CA ILE A 102 21.00 -8.14 1.00
C ILE A 102 20.59 -9.29 0.10
N ARG A 103 19.54 -9.11 -0.70
CA ARG A 103 19.06 -10.15 -1.61
C ARG A 103 20.14 -10.56 -2.61
N SER A 104 20.86 -9.58 -3.17
CA SER A 104 21.95 -9.80 -4.11
C SER A 104 23.15 -10.48 -3.44
N LYS A 105 23.62 -9.93 -2.31
CA LYS A 105 24.80 -10.45 -1.58
C LYS A 105 24.66 -11.93 -1.21
N TYR A 106 23.48 -12.35 -0.76
CA TYR A 106 23.22 -13.73 -0.34
C TYR A 106 22.52 -14.58 -1.41
N LYS A 107 22.44 -14.09 -2.66
CA LYS A 107 21.86 -14.79 -3.83
C LYS A 107 20.43 -15.33 -3.57
N LEU A 108 19.66 -14.55 -2.83
CA LEU A 108 18.32 -14.89 -2.36
C LEU A 108 17.28 -14.64 -3.48
N ARG A 109 16.88 -15.71 -4.18
CA ARG A 109 15.98 -15.64 -5.35
C ARG A 109 14.51 -15.84 -4.99
N GLY A 110 13.63 -15.17 -5.73
CA GLY A 110 12.17 -15.38 -5.66
C GLY A 110 11.46 -14.79 -4.45
N ILE A 111 12.15 -14.01 -3.63
CA ILE A 111 11.64 -13.40 -2.39
C ILE A 111 10.91 -12.09 -2.67
N ASP A 112 9.83 -11.86 -1.91
CA ASP A 112 9.06 -10.63 -1.95
C ASP A 112 9.88 -9.44 -1.45
N SER A 113 9.77 -8.31 -2.13
CA SER A 113 10.40 -7.06 -1.68
C SER A 113 9.84 -6.60 -0.33
N VAL A 114 10.60 -5.77 0.40
CA VAL A 114 10.10 -5.13 1.64
C VAL A 114 8.80 -4.36 1.39
N LYS A 115 8.67 -3.72 0.23
CA LYS A 115 7.46 -2.98 -0.14
C LYS A 115 6.24 -3.90 -0.21
N THR A 116 6.40 -5.05 -0.87
CA THR A 116 5.35 -6.06 -1.01
C THR A 116 4.96 -6.66 0.34
N ASP A 117 5.94 -6.89 1.23
CA ASP A 117 5.68 -7.40 2.57
C ASP A 117 4.88 -6.41 3.42
N ILE A 118 5.25 -5.13 3.39
CA ILE A 118 4.53 -4.07 4.09
C ILE A 118 3.08 -3.95 3.61
N THR A 119 2.84 -3.94 2.30
CA THR A 119 1.47 -3.81 1.77
C THR A 119 0.63 -5.05 2.09
N LYS A 120 1.22 -6.26 2.01
CA LYS A 120 0.54 -7.51 2.40
C LYS A 120 0.19 -7.52 3.88
N GLU A 121 1.11 -7.15 4.77
CA GLU A 121 0.85 -7.14 6.21
C GLU A 121 -0.18 -6.09 6.61
N LEU A 122 -0.13 -4.88 6.05
CA LEU A 122 -1.16 -3.86 6.27
C LEU A 122 -2.53 -4.33 5.76
N GLY A 123 -2.59 -4.89 4.55
CA GLY A 123 -3.83 -5.41 3.96
C GLY A 123 -4.44 -6.53 4.81
N LYS A 124 -3.64 -7.50 5.24
CA LYS A 124 -4.08 -8.59 6.13
C LYS A 124 -4.67 -8.06 7.43
N GLN A 125 -3.97 -7.12 8.09
CA GLN A 125 -4.44 -6.56 9.36
C GLN A 125 -5.72 -5.73 9.18
N PHE A 126 -5.83 -5.01 8.06
CA PHE A 126 -7.01 -4.20 7.76
C PHE A 126 -8.24 -5.09 7.49
N ILE A 127 -8.13 -6.10 6.62
CA ILE A 127 -9.20 -7.08 6.37
C ILE A 127 -9.63 -7.74 7.68
N LYS A 128 -8.68 -8.14 8.52
CA LYS A 128 -8.99 -8.81 9.79
C LYS A 128 -9.91 -7.98 10.67
N LYS A 129 -9.83 -6.64 10.59
CA LYS A 129 -10.69 -5.72 11.33
C LYS A 129 -12.01 -5.40 10.62
N THR A 130 -11.98 -5.18 9.31
CA THR A 130 -13.15 -4.72 8.55
C THR A 130 -13.98 -5.84 7.94
N LYS A 131 -13.45 -7.06 7.89
CA LYS A 131 -14.03 -8.25 7.22
C LYS A 131 -14.30 -8.04 5.71
N LYS A 132 -13.65 -7.06 5.09
CA LYS A 132 -13.73 -6.75 3.65
C LYS A 132 -12.75 -7.61 2.84
N ILE A 133 -12.85 -7.60 1.52
CA ILE A 133 -11.95 -8.37 0.64
C ILE A 133 -10.82 -7.51 0.06
N ILE A 134 -9.70 -8.13 -0.32
CA ILE A 134 -8.69 -7.47 -1.16
C ILE A 134 -8.95 -7.83 -2.63
N ASP A 135 -9.05 -6.80 -3.46
CA ASP A 135 -9.10 -6.93 -4.92
C ASP A 135 -8.00 -6.05 -5.53
N PHE A 136 -7.07 -6.67 -6.26
CA PHE A 136 -5.96 -5.96 -6.91
C PHE A 136 -6.30 -5.41 -8.30
N GLN A 137 -7.39 -5.89 -8.91
CA GLN A 137 -7.78 -5.49 -10.26
C GLN A 137 -8.80 -4.36 -10.22
N ASN A 138 -9.88 -4.53 -9.44
CA ASN A 138 -11.01 -3.61 -9.42
C ASN A 138 -11.48 -3.25 -7.99
N PRO A 139 -10.61 -2.65 -7.15
CA PRO A 139 -10.97 -2.26 -5.80
C PRO A 139 -11.97 -1.10 -5.75
N ASP A 140 -12.84 -1.10 -4.74
CA ASP A 140 -13.71 0.04 -4.42
C ASP A 140 -12.91 1.17 -3.79
N LEU A 141 -11.98 0.84 -2.87
CA LEU A 141 -11.06 1.79 -2.26
C LEU A 141 -9.60 1.41 -2.49
N THR A 142 -8.82 2.41 -2.93
CA THR A 142 -7.37 2.33 -3.03
C THR A 142 -6.73 3.19 -1.95
N PHE A 143 -5.99 2.55 -1.04
CA PHE A 143 -5.18 3.22 -0.03
C PHE A 143 -3.78 3.45 -0.57
N THR A 144 -3.23 4.64 -0.38
CA THR A 144 -1.81 4.94 -0.61
C THR A 144 -1.21 5.44 0.69
N VAL A 145 -0.47 4.55 1.37
CA VAL A 145 0.20 4.86 2.64
C VAL A 145 1.59 5.42 2.36
N ASN A 146 1.85 6.65 2.79
CA ASN A 146 3.14 7.30 2.64
C ASN A 146 3.94 7.22 3.96
N PHE A 147 5.00 6.41 3.94
CA PHE A 147 5.89 6.22 5.08
C PHE A 147 6.98 7.30 5.21
N LYS A 148 7.04 8.28 4.29
CA LYS A 148 7.94 9.42 4.39
C LYS A 148 7.36 10.51 5.28
N ASP A 149 6.09 10.81 5.04
CA ASP A 149 5.37 11.96 5.63
C ASP A 149 4.23 11.50 6.56
N GLU A 150 4.21 10.21 6.91
CA GLU A 150 3.26 9.60 7.83
C GLU A 150 1.78 9.82 7.48
N SER A 151 1.46 9.88 6.18
CA SER A 151 0.13 10.17 5.67
C SER A 151 -0.52 8.99 4.97
N CYS A 152 -1.85 8.99 4.90
CA CYS A 152 -2.65 8.01 4.18
C CYS A 152 -3.62 8.72 3.24
N GLN A 153 -3.55 8.40 1.95
CA GLN A 153 -4.47 8.91 0.94
C GLN A 153 -5.45 7.81 0.54
N ILE A 154 -6.73 8.13 0.45
CA ILE A 154 -7.77 7.24 -0.07
C ILE A 154 -8.21 7.74 -1.44
N ARG A 155 -8.36 6.81 -2.39
CA ARG A 155 -9.06 7.04 -3.65
C ARG A 155 -10.20 6.05 -3.77
N SER A 156 -11.42 6.56 -3.92
CA SER A 156 -12.59 5.73 -4.22
C SER A 156 -12.73 5.53 -5.72
N LYS A 157 -13.24 4.36 -6.11
CA LYS A 157 -13.66 4.09 -7.48
C LYS A 157 -14.81 5.03 -7.86
N PRO A 158 -14.76 5.71 -9.02
CA PRO A 158 -15.85 6.57 -9.45
C PRO A 158 -17.09 5.73 -9.77
N LEU A 159 -18.25 6.25 -9.40
CA LEU A 159 -19.54 5.70 -9.83
C LEU A 159 -19.89 6.30 -11.19
N LEU A 160 -20.16 5.43 -12.17
CA LEU A 160 -20.58 5.82 -13.50
C LEU A 160 -22.09 5.63 -13.60
N PHE A 161 -22.81 6.73 -13.74
CA PHE A 161 -24.24 6.71 -14.01
C PHE A 161 -24.47 6.77 -15.51
N HIS A 162 -25.29 5.85 -16.01
CA HIS A 162 -25.80 5.90 -17.38
C HIS A 162 -27.30 6.08 -17.31
N GLY A 163 -27.82 6.92 -18.21
CA GLY A 163 -29.24 7.19 -18.31
C GLY A 163 -29.58 7.71 -19.69
N ARG A 164 -30.88 7.81 -19.95
CA ARG A 164 -31.43 8.48 -21.13
C ARG A 164 -32.24 9.66 -20.63
N TYR A 165 -32.04 10.81 -21.25
CA TYR A 165 -32.85 11.99 -21.00
C TYR A 165 -33.54 12.39 -22.30
N THR A 166 -34.72 12.99 -22.17
CA THR A 166 -35.44 13.59 -23.30
C THR A 166 -35.21 15.09 -23.27
N LYS A 167 -34.85 15.63 -24.44
CA LYS A 167 -34.72 17.07 -24.61
C LYS A 167 -36.02 17.63 -25.18
N SER A 168 -36.84 18.25 -24.32
CA SER A 168 -38.18 18.72 -24.66
C SER A 168 -38.19 19.94 -25.58
N HIS A 169 -37.19 20.83 -25.46
CA HIS A 169 -37.12 22.08 -26.23
C HIS A 169 -35.90 22.11 -27.17
N ARG A 170 -36.10 22.67 -28.37
CA ARG A 170 -35.01 22.98 -29.32
C ARG A 170 -34.22 24.20 -28.84
N GLY A 171 -32.94 24.29 -29.20
CA GLY A 171 -32.05 25.42 -28.85
C GLY A 171 -31.16 25.20 -27.61
N ILE A 172 -31.52 24.28 -26.70
CA ILE A 172 -30.75 24.04 -25.47
C ILE A 172 -29.46 23.27 -25.78
N PRO A 173 -28.23 23.72 -25.46
CA PRO A 173 -27.01 22.95 -25.69
C PRO A 173 -26.93 21.67 -24.83
N GLN A 174 -26.25 20.63 -25.33
CA GLN A 174 -25.99 19.38 -24.57
C GLN A 174 -24.80 19.51 -23.62
N LYS A 175 -23.82 20.35 -23.96
CA LYS A 175 -22.62 20.59 -23.14
C LYS A 175 -22.44 22.09 -23.01
N GLN A 176 -22.16 22.53 -21.79
CA GLN A 176 -21.88 23.94 -21.52
C GLN A 176 -20.56 24.38 -22.14
N LYS A 177 -20.50 25.66 -22.50
CA LYS A 177 -19.27 26.28 -22.99
C LYS A 177 -18.33 26.54 -21.82
N SER A 178 -17.05 26.27 -22.03
CA SER A 178 -16.01 26.66 -21.08
C SER A 178 -15.99 28.18 -20.94
N CYS A 179 -15.78 28.66 -19.72
CA CYS A 179 -15.60 30.08 -19.45
C CYS A 179 -14.44 30.64 -20.30
N VAL A 180 -14.71 31.72 -21.03
CA VAL A 180 -13.73 32.32 -21.97
C VAL A 180 -12.45 32.77 -21.26
N ASN A 181 -12.57 33.22 -20.01
CA ASN A 181 -11.43 33.76 -19.25
C ASN A 181 -10.53 32.66 -18.65
N CYS A 182 -11.09 31.52 -18.22
CA CYS A 182 -10.34 30.49 -17.51
C CYS A 182 -10.28 29.13 -18.22
N LEU A 183 -10.94 29.00 -19.37
CA LEU A 183 -10.95 27.81 -20.24
C LEU A 183 -11.30 26.52 -19.47
N GLY A 184 -12.19 26.59 -18.48
CA GLY A 184 -12.62 25.44 -17.69
C GLY A 184 -11.93 25.27 -16.33
N LYS A 185 -10.95 26.11 -15.96
CA LYS A 185 -10.25 25.99 -14.67
C LYS A 185 -11.03 26.52 -13.46
N GLY A 186 -12.00 27.41 -13.69
CA GLY A 186 -12.70 28.17 -12.64
C GLY A 186 -12.01 29.50 -12.33
N CYS A 187 -12.77 30.60 -12.31
CA CYS A 187 -12.29 31.93 -11.92
C CYS A 187 -13.43 32.75 -11.32
N ARG A 188 -13.12 33.93 -10.77
CA ARG A 188 -14.10 34.82 -10.14
C ARG A 188 -15.21 35.31 -11.09
N VAL A 189 -14.97 35.28 -12.40
CA VAL A 189 -15.96 35.70 -13.42
C VAL A 189 -17.02 34.62 -13.66
N CYS A 190 -16.71 33.34 -13.40
CA CYS A 190 -17.65 32.22 -13.56
C CYS A 190 -17.97 31.54 -12.22
N ASP A 191 -17.85 32.28 -11.11
CA ASP A 191 -18.08 31.78 -9.75
C ASP A 191 -17.35 30.46 -9.44
N PHE A 192 -16.13 30.32 -9.96
CA PHE A 192 -15.28 29.13 -9.80
C PHE A 192 -15.82 27.82 -10.42
N HIS A 193 -16.88 27.87 -11.24
CA HIS A 193 -17.41 26.69 -11.91
C HIS A 193 -16.69 26.33 -13.21
N GLY A 194 -16.03 27.29 -13.86
CA GLY A 194 -15.27 27.06 -15.11
C GLY A 194 -16.12 27.05 -16.38
N ILE A 195 -17.41 27.32 -16.28
CA ILE A 195 -18.43 27.32 -17.34
C ILE A 195 -19.02 28.73 -17.50
N SER A 196 -19.49 29.09 -18.70
CA SER A 196 -20.04 30.44 -18.96
C SER A 196 -21.56 30.54 -18.89
N GLU A 197 -22.28 29.43 -19.11
CA GLU A 197 -23.75 29.39 -19.23
C GLU A 197 -24.27 28.14 -18.51
N TYR A 198 -25.41 28.25 -17.82
CA TYR A 198 -26.05 27.12 -17.11
C TYR A 198 -27.23 26.51 -17.88
N ASP A 199 -27.47 26.97 -19.11
CA ASP A 199 -28.66 26.63 -19.90
C ASP A 199 -28.47 25.33 -20.71
N SER A 200 -27.75 24.34 -20.18
CA SER A 200 -27.63 23.02 -20.83
C SER A 200 -28.69 22.05 -20.30
N VAL A 201 -29.02 21.04 -21.12
CA VAL A 201 -29.82 19.90 -20.67
C VAL A 201 -29.09 19.10 -19.58
#